data_AF-A0A183UXV6-F1
#
_entry.id   AF-A0A183UXV6-F1
#
_cell.length_a   1.000
_cell.length_b   1.000
_cell.length_c   1.000
_cell.angle_alpha   90.00
_cell.angle_beta   90.00
_cell.angle_gamma   90.00
#
_symmetry.space_group_name_H-M   'P 1'
#
loop_
_entity.id
_entity.type
_entity.pdbx_description
1 polymer ?
#
loop_
_entity_poly.entity_id
_entity_poly.type
_entity_poly.pdbx_seq_one_letter_code
_entity_poly.pdbx_strand_id
1 'polypeptide(L)'
;MRTSLSCWYELAAPDDLLIWEGICAIRIASDKTLVLVKLISGMPVFTELGIWHGKVRSDGYWTCAQLEGEFRSGDQIFYHCKSPQDAFTMIHLQHGHQKTQFESQSTKAYYAFFSLLGLIVALQRKLSKHIVKFSCLKWALHGRGSDRSGVAHQNLETFLDSRLLILSVRLDPDPLRLQDHRSIESRMNQWNLLKRCVAANRFRLIPDSTLPL
;
A
#
# COMPACT_ATOMS: atom_id res chain seq x y z
N MET A 1 -2.40 -20.22 -19.83
CA MET A 1 -3.29 -20.69 -18.75
C MET A 1 -4.20 -19.52 -18.39
N ARG A 2 -5.49 -19.54 -18.75
CA ARG A 2 -6.45 -18.52 -18.30
C ARG A 2 -6.70 -18.79 -16.81
N THR A 3 -6.08 -18.01 -15.94
CA THR A 3 -6.44 -18.00 -14.52
C THR A 3 -7.92 -17.66 -14.41
N SER A 4 -8.70 -18.54 -13.79
CA SER A 4 -10.11 -18.26 -13.51
C SER A 4 -10.20 -16.98 -12.70
N LEU A 5 -10.70 -15.90 -13.30
CA LEU A 5 -10.82 -14.57 -12.67
C LEU A 5 -11.92 -14.53 -11.61
N SER A 6 -12.74 -15.58 -11.49
CA SER A 6 -13.83 -15.70 -10.52
C SER A 6 -13.38 -15.58 -9.07
N CYS A 7 -12.08 -15.73 -8.77
CA CYS A 7 -11.54 -15.57 -7.43
C CYS A 7 -10.98 -14.16 -7.15
N TRP A 8 -11.09 -13.23 -8.09
CA TRP A 8 -10.62 -11.84 -7.91
C TRP A 8 -11.76 -10.90 -7.53
N TYR A 9 -12.96 -11.15 -8.06
CA TYR A 9 -14.12 -10.33 -7.83
C TYR A 9 -15.41 -11.11 -8.02
N GLU A 10 -16.50 -10.53 -7.54
CA GLU A 10 -17.87 -10.97 -7.76
C GLU A 10 -18.74 -9.75 -8.11
N LEU A 11 -19.70 -9.94 -9.00
CA LEU A 11 -20.75 -8.97 -9.28
C LEU A 11 -21.92 -9.24 -8.33
N ALA A 12 -21.96 -8.54 -7.20
CA ALA A 12 -23.02 -8.69 -6.20
C ALA A 12 -24.37 -8.17 -6.72
N ALA A 13 -24.33 -7.16 -7.60
CA ALA A 13 -25.47 -6.62 -8.34
C ALA A 13 -24.96 -5.96 -9.65
N PRO A 14 -25.84 -5.53 -10.58
CA PRO A 14 -25.42 -4.91 -11.84
C PRO A 14 -24.47 -3.72 -11.68
N ASP A 15 -24.62 -2.94 -10.61
CA ASP A 15 -23.81 -1.76 -10.29
C ASP A 15 -23.03 -1.90 -8.98
N ASP A 16 -22.76 -3.12 -8.52
CA ASP A 16 -22.02 -3.37 -7.27
C ASP A 16 -20.98 -4.48 -7.46
N LEU A 17 -19.73 -4.06 -7.60
CA LEU A 17 -18.59 -4.95 -7.74
C LEU A 17 -17.93 -5.18 -6.38
N LEU A 18 -17.82 -6.43 -5.97
CA LEU A 18 -17.05 -6.85 -4.81
C LEU A 18 -15.68 -7.36 -5.27
N ILE A 19 -14.58 -6.75 -4.80
CA ILE A 19 -13.22 -7.25 -5.03
C ILE A 19 -12.67 -7.91 -3.76
N TRP A 20 -12.03 -9.07 -3.95
CA TRP A 20 -11.49 -9.86 -2.84
C TRP A 20 -10.13 -9.35 -2.34
N GLU A 21 -9.72 -9.86 -1.18
CA GLU A 21 -8.44 -9.60 -0.56
C GLU A 21 -7.26 -9.71 -1.54
N GLY A 22 -6.35 -8.73 -1.49
CA GLY A 22 -5.15 -8.72 -2.33
C GLY A 22 -5.40 -8.27 -3.78
N ILE A 23 -6.64 -7.94 -4.14
CA ILE A 23 -7.00 -7.33 -5.43
C ILE A 23 -7.19 -5.83 -5.25
N CYS A 24 -6.43 -5.05 -5.99
CA CYS A 24 -6.59 -3.60 -6.08
C CYS A 24 -7.42 -3.27 -7.32
N ALA A 25 -8.52 -2.53 -7.14
CA ALA A 25 -9.26 -1.95 -8.25
C ALA A 25 -8.79 -0.51 -8.47
N ILE A 26 -8.51 -0.16 -9.73
CA ILE A 26 -8.13 1.16 -10.18
C ILE A 26 -9.20 1.64 -11.16
N ARG A 27 -9.92 2.69 -10.80
CA ARG A 27 -10.86 3.36 -11.69
C ARG A 27 -10.16 4.53 -12.35
N ILE A 28 -10.04 4.46 -13.67
CA ILE A 28 -9.40 5.49 -14.49
C ILE A 28 -10.38 6.64 -14.70
N ALA A 29 -9.95 7.86 -14.40
CA ALA A 29 -10.83 9.03 -14.44
C ALA A 29 -11.27 9.42 -15.86
N SER A 30 -10.39 9.25 -16.84
CA SER A 30 -10.57 9.73 -18.21
C SER A 30 -11.71 9.05 -18.95
N ASP A 31 -11.88 7.75 -18.76
CA ASP A 31 -12.83 6.91 -19.51
C ASP A 31 -13.70 6.03 -18.60
N LYS A 32 -13.50 6.10 -17.27
CA LYS A 32 -14.19 5.28 -16.26
C LYS A 32 -13.88 3.78 -16.40
N THR A 33 -12.81 3.42 -17.09
CA THR A 33 -12.35 2.04 -17.17
C THR A 33 -11.91 1.55 -15.80
N LEU A 34 -12.32 0.34 -15.44
CA LEU A 34 -11.92 -0.32 -14.22
C LEU A 34 -10.88 -1.40 -14.51
N VAL A 35 -9.73 -1.27 -13.87
CA VAL A 35 -8.62 -2.21 -13.96
C VAL A 35 -8.41 -2.87 -12.62
N LEU A 36 -8.38 -4.20 -12.59
CA LEU A 36 -8.01 -4.98 -11.43
C LEU A 36 -6.54 -5.36 -11.50
N VAL A 37 -5.87 -5.27 -10.35
CA VAL A 37 -4.44 -5.57 -10.22
C VAL A 37 -4.23 -6.47 -9.02
N LYS A 38 -3.45 -7.53 -9.21
CA LYS A 38 -2.96 -8.39 -8.12
C LYS A 38 -1.44 -8.47 -8.17
N LEU A 39 -0.80 -8.44 -7.00
CA LEU A 39 0.60 -8.79 -6.89
C LEU A 39 0.75 -10.32 -6.79
N ILE A 40 1.41 -10.92 -7.79
CA ILE A 40 1.78 -12.34 -7.80
C ILE A 40 3.30 -12.41 -7.80
N SER A 41 3.89 -12.93 -6.72
CA SER A 41 5.35 -12.98 -6.53
C SER A 41 6.00 -11.59 -6.68
N GLY A 42 5.33 -10.54 -6.18
CA GLY A 42 5.79 -9.15 -6.27
C GLY A 42 5.61 -8.50 -7.65
N MET A 43 5.08 -9.21 -8.64
CA MET A 43 4.82 -8.70 -9.98
C MET A 43 3.34 -8.39 -10.15
N PRO A 44 2.96 -7.23 -10.72
CA PRO A 44 1.57 -6.92 -10.98
C PRO A 44 1.02 -7.75 -12.15
N VAL A 45 -0.15 -8.32 -11.95
CA VAL A 45 -0.96 -8.94 -12.98
C VAL A 45 -2.24 -8.12 -13.11
N PHE A 46 -2.54 -7.68 -14.33
CA PHE A 46 -3.64 -6.77 -14.64
C PHE A 46 -4.80 -7.51 -15.30
N THR A 47 -6.01 -7.02 -15.08
CA THR A 47 -7.22 -7.45 -15.78
C THR A 47 -8.14 -6.26 -15.93
N GLU A 48 -8.51 -5.93 -17.16
CA GLU A 48 -9.46 -4.86 -17.45
C GLU A 48 -10.89 -5.40 -17.45
N LEU A 49 -11.80 -4.72 -16.76
CA LEU A 49 -13.24 -5.04 -16.74
C LEU A 49 -14.06 -4.15 -17.68
N GLY A 50 -13.43 -3.13 -18.28
CA GLY A 50 -14.08 -2.13 -19.11
C GLY A 50 -14.67 -0.98 -18.29
N ILE A 51 -15.57 -0.22 -18.91
CA ILE A 51 -16.19 0.96 -18.31
C ILE A 51 -17.08 0.54 -17.13
N TRP A 52 -16.86 1.16 -15.97
CA TRP A 52 -17.63 0.87 -14.76
C TRP A 52 -18.12 2.14 -14.07
N HIS A 53 -19.45 2.27 -13.93
CA HIS A 53 -20.09 3.39 -13.24
C HIS A 53 -20.60 3.03 -11.84
N GLY A 54 -20.67 1.74 -11.53
CA GLY A 54 -21.19 1.23 -10.27
C GLY A 54 -20.27 1.47 -9.07
N LYS A 55 -20.71 0.99 -7.92
CA LYS A 55 -19.91 0.94 -6.69
C LYS A 55 -18.84 -0.14 -6.83
N VAL A 56 -17.71 0.11 -6.18
CA VAL A 56 -16.66 -0.89 -5.97
C VAL A 56 -16.49 -1.01 -4.47
N ARG A 57 -16.77 -2.20 -3.95
CA ARG A 57 -16.51 -2.57 -2.58
C ARG A 57 -15.32 -3.50 -2.56
N SER A 58 -14.49 -3.36 -1.55
CA SER A 58 -13.49 -4.37 -1.27
C SER A 58 -13.90 -5.14 -0.04
N ASP A 59 -13.63 -6.44 -0.06
CA ASP A 59 -13.83 -7.33 1.08
C ASP A 59 -12.56 -8.15 1.32
N GLY A 60 -12.29 -8.45 2.58
CA GLY A 60 -11.07 -9.08 3.01
C GLY A 60 -11.10 -9.34 4.51
N TYR A 61 -10.22 -10.24 4.96
CA TYR A 61 -10.16 -10.59 6.37
C TYR A 61 -9.91 -9.36 7.25
N TRP A 62 -10.40 -9.40 8.48
CA TRP A 62 -10.17 -8.38 9.52
C TRP A 62 -8.68 -8.02 9.76
N THR A 63 -7.75 -8.88 9.35
CA THR A 63 -6.29 -8.63 9.38
C THR A 63 -5.80 -7.68 8.29
N CYS A 64 -6.60 -7.44 7.25
CA CYS A 64 -6.31 -6.52 6.17
C CYS A 64 -6.65 -5.08 6.51
N ALA A 65 -6.00 -4.14 5.82
CA ALA A 65 -6.45 -2.76 5.78
C ALA A 65 -7.29 -2.53 4.53
N GLN A 66 -8.38 -1.77 4.66
CA GLN A 66 -9.08 -1.22 3.51
C GLN A 66 -8.41 0.09 3.11
N LEU A 67 -8.00 0.20 1.86
CA LEU A 67 -7.42 1.41 1.30
C LEU A 67 -8.36 1.98 0.26
N GLU A 68 -8.60 3.27 0.39
CA GLU A 68 -9.27 4.08 -0.61
C GLU A 68 -8.42 5.31 -0.89
N GLY A 69 -8.11 5.54 -2.15
CA GLY A 69 -7.24 6.65 -2.55
C GLY A 69 -7.76 7.36 -3.78
N GLU A 70 -7.48 8.65 -3.85
CA GLU A 70 -7.76 9.48 -5.01
C GLU A 70 -6.47 10.15 -5.45
N PHE A 71 -6.20 10.11 -6.75
CA PHE A 71 -5.05 10.75 -7.37
C PHE A 71 -5.45 12.11 -7.95
N ARG A 72 -4.48 13.00 -8.15
CA ARG A 72 -4.72 14.30 -8.81
C ARG A 72 -5.25 14.19 -10.24
N SER A 73 -5.00 13.06 -10.91
CA SER A 73 -5.61 12.73 -12.21
C SER A 73 -7.12 12.49 -12.12
N GLY A 74 -7.65 12.33 -10.89
CA GLY A 74 -9.00 11.87 -10.61
C GLY A 74 -9.12 10.35 -10.53
N ASP A 75 -8.06 9.60 -10.81
CA ASP A 75 -8.09 8.13 -10.69
C ASP A 75 -8.37 7.75 -9.24
N GLN A 76 -9.09 6.65 -9.06
CA GLN A 76 -9.46 6.14 -7.75
C GLN A 76 -8.93 4.73 -7.54
N ILE A 77 -8.53 4.41 -6.31
CA ILE A 77 -8.14 3.06 -5.93
C ILE A 77 -9.01 2.53 -4.78
N PHE A 78 -9.32 1.24 -4.85
CA PHE A 78 -10.04 0.49 -3.83
C PHE A 78 -9.26 -0.80 -3.59
N TYR A 79 -8.83 -1.06 -2.35
CA TYR A 79 -7.92 -2.18 -2.10
C TYR A 79 -7.98 -2.71 -0.66
N HIS A 80 -8.32 -3.98 -0.47
CA HIS A 80 -8.02 -4.69 0.77
C HIS A 80 -6.63 -5.31 0.72
N CYS A 81 -5.76 -4.81 1.58
CA CYS A 81 -4.35 -5.13 1.55
C CYS A 81 -3.87 -5.71 2.88
N LYS A 82 -3.07 -6.79 2.81
CA LYS A 82 -2.49 -7.46 3.98
C LYS A 82 -1.34 -6.67 4.61
N SER A 83 -0.62 -5.87 3.83
CA SER A 83 0.61 -5.23 4.28
C SER A 83 0.79 -3.79 3.77
N PRO A 84 1.41 -2.89 4.56
CA PRO A 84 1.81 -1.57 4.06
C PRO A 84 2.71 -1.65 2.82
N GLN A 85 3.50 -2.72 2.68
CA GLN A 85 4.43 -2.90 1.58
C GLN A 85 3.71 -3.14 0.25
N ASP A 86 2.74 -4.03 0.25
CA ASP A 86 1.92 -4.32 -0.94
C ASP A 86 1.09 -3.09 -1.32
N ALA A 87 0.56 -2.38 -0.32
CA ALA A 87 -0.16 -1.12 -0.51
C ALA A 87 0.69 -0.08 -1.23
N PHE A 88 1.89 0.18 -0.71
CA PHE A 88 2.84 1.11 -1.33
C PHE A 88 3.15 0.67 -2.78
N THR A 89 3.43 -0.61 -2.98
CA THR A 89 3.80 -1.15 -4.29
C THR A 89 2.67 -0.95 -5.31
N MET A 90 1.42 -1.24 -4.93
CA MET A 90 0.25 -1.00 -5.78
C MET A 90 0.04 0.47 -6.13
N ILE A 91 0.12 1.36 -5.14
CA ILE A 91 -0.03 2.80 -5.34
C ILE A 91 1.09 3.34 -6.26
N HIS A 92 2.30 2.80 -6.15
CA HIS A 92 3.39 3.17 -7.04
C HIS A 92 3.17 2.66 -8.47
N LEU A 93 2.72 1.42 -8.63
CA LEU A 93 2.54 0.75 -9.92
C LEU A 93 1.42 1.31 -10.80
N GLN A 94 0.41 1.99 -10.23
CA GLN A 94 -0.63 2.68 -11.02
C GLN A 94 -0.04 3.63 -12.08
N HIS A 95 1.21 4.09 -11.90
CA HIS A 95 1.94 4.89 -12.90
C HIS A 95 2.39 4.10 -14.14
N GLY A 96 2.68 2.80 -14.00
CA GLY A 96 3.26 1.96 -15.04
C GLY A 96 2.30 1.62 -16.19
N HIS A 97 0.99 1.83 -16.00
CA HIS A 97 -0.01 1.64 -17.06
C HIS A 97 0.05 2.73 -18.15
N GLN A 98 0.91 3.76 -17.99
CA GLN A 98 1.17 4.77 -19.02
C GLN A 98 2.54 4.71 -19.70
N LYS A 99 3.45 3.78 -19.37
CA LYS A 99 4.67 3.58 -20.18
C LYS A 99 5.38 2.28 -19.84
N THR A 100 5.57 1.47 -20.88
CA THR A 100 6.61 0.44 -20.97
C THR A 100 7.96 0.94 -20.45
N GLN A 101 8.69 0.05 -19.77
CA GLN A 101 10.09 0.16 -19.33
C GLN A 101 10.39 1.12 -18.17
N PHE A 102 10.33 0.62 -16.93
CA PHE A 102 11.32 1.00 -15.91
C PHE A 102 11.61 -0.18 -14.98
N GLU A 103 12.87 -0.63 -15.00
CA GLU A 103 13.33 -1.94 -14.55
C GLU A 103 13.54 -2.10 -13.03
N SER A 104 13.34 -3.36 -12.61
CA SER A 104 13.81 -4.17 -11.47
C SER A 104 14.73 -3.65 -10.34
N GLN A 105 15.39 -2.50 -10.45
CA GLN A 105 16.34 -2.01 -9.44
C GLN A 105 15.65 -1.26 -8.28
N SER A 106 14.59 -0.50 -8.57
CA SER A 106 13.85 0.25 -7.53
C SER A 106 13.16 -0.70 -6.54
N THR A 107 12.62 -1.82 -7.04
CA THR A 107 11.92 -2.82 -6.24
C THR A 107 12.86 -3.55 -5.26
N LYS A 108 14.13 -3.80 -5.65
CA LYS A 108 15.11 -4.46 -4.76
C LYS A 108 15.60 -3.55 -3.63
N ALA A 109 15.88 -2.28 -3.92
CA ALA A 109 16.23 -1.29 -2.89
C ALA A 109 15.05 -1.07 -1.91
N TYR A 110 13.83 -1.17 -2.42
CA TYR A 110 12.60 -1.04 -1.66
C TYR A 110 12.35 -2.19 -0.65
N TYR A 111 12.47 -3.46 -1.08
CA TYR A 111 12.34 -4.60 -0.16
C TYR A 111 13.42 -4.57 0.94
N ALA A 112 14.63 -4.09 0.61
CA ALA A 112 15.69 -3.88 1.59
C ALA A 112 15.33 -2.79 2.61
N PHE A 113 14.73 -1.67 2.18
CA PHE A 113 14.31 -0.59 3.08
C PHE A 113 13.24 -1.04 4.07
N PHE A 114 12.17 -1.70 3.63
CA PHE A 114 11.11 -2.15 4.53
C PHE A 114 11.55 -3.32 5.43
N SER A 115 12.45 -4.17 4.96
CA SER A 115 13.07 -5.21 5.81
C SER A 115 13.94 -4.59 6.92
N LEU A 116 14.73 -3.57 6.58
CA LEU A 116 15.56 -2.84 7.54
C LEU A 116 14.73 -2.01 8.52
N LEU A 117 13.67 -1.35 8.04
CA LEU A 117 12.77 -0.56 8.88
C LEU A 117 11.97 -1.46 9.84
N GLY A 118 11.52 -2.62 9.37
CA GLY A 118 10.91 -3.65 10.22
C GLY A 118 11.87 -4.16 11.28
N LEU A 119 13.16 -4.36 10.93
CA LEU A 119 14.22 -4.72 11.87
C LEU A 119 14.48 -3.62 12.90
N ILE A 120 14.47 -2.34 12.49
CA ILE A 120 14.65 -1.18 13.39
C ILE A 120 13.48 -1.11 14.38
N VAL A 121 12.24 -1.27 13.93
CA VAL A 121 11.06 -1.29 14.83
C VAL A 121 11.12 -2.49 15.78
N ALA A 122 11.56 -3.66 15.31
CA ALA A 122 11.77 -4.83 16.17
C ALA A 122 12.92 -4.64 17.19
N LEU A 123 14.00 -3.96 16.80
CA LEU A 123 15.11 -3.60 17.68
C LEU A 123 14.71 -2.52 18.70
N GLN A 124 13.91 -1.53 18.32
CA GLN A 124 13.34 -0.54 19.24
C GLN A 124 12.47 -1.20 20.32
N ARG A 125 11.71 -2.22 19.97
CA ARG A 125 10.95 -3.03 20.94
C ARG A 125 11.85 -3.79 21.93
N LYS A 126 13.02 -4.23 21.49
CA LYS A 126 14.01 -4.91 22.32
C LYS A 126 14.80 -3.95 23.22
N LEU A 127 14.94 -2.68 22.80
CA LEU A 127 15.70 -1.63 23.47
C LEU A 127 14.85 -0.68 24.35
N SER A 128 13.52 -0.87 24.40
CA SER A 128 12.55 -0.08 25.20
C SER A 128 12.76 -0.09 26.73
N LYS A 129 13.90 -0.58 27.23
CA LYS A 129 14.30 -0.40 28.65
C LYS A 129 15.19 0.82 28.89
N HIS A 130 15.73 1.47 27.86
CA HIS A 130 16.45 2.73 28.03
C HIS A 130 16.11 3.74 26.92
N ILE A 131 15.68 4.93 27.35
CA ILE A 131 15.39 6.10 26.52
C ILE A 131 16.63 6.46 25.72
N VAL A 132 16.58 6.33 24.39
CA VAL A 132 17.52 7.03 23.51
C VAL A 132 16.79 7.60 22.30
N LYS A 133 16.72 8.94 22.23
CA LYS A 133 16.48 9.69 21.00
C LYS A 133 17.64 9.42 20.04
N PHE A 134 17.40 8.68 18.97
CA PHE A 134 18.35 8.59 17.86
C PHE A 134 17.87 9.41 16.68
N SER A 135 18.62 10.48 16.40
CA SER A 135 18.71 11.11 15.09
C SER A 135 19.10 10.05 14.06
N CYS A 136 18.33 10.02 12.96
CA CYS A 136 18.38 9.06 11.86
C CYS A 136 19.82 8.68 11.47
N LEU A 137 20.14 7.39 11.61
CA LEU A 137 21.48 6.86 11.42
C LEU A 137 21.89 6.96 9.95
N LYS A 138 22.81 7.88 9.67
CA LYS A 138 23.84 7.76 8.64
C LYS A 138 24.50 6.39 8.80
N TRP A 139 24.24 5.46 7.88
CA TRP A 139 25.24 4.63 7.19
C TRP A 139 24.56 3.51 6.39
N ALA A 140 24.68 3.61 5.07
CA ALA A 140 25.08 2.49 4.23
C ALA A 140 26.08 3.03 3.21
N LEU A 141 27.37 2.73 3.47
CA LEU A 141 28.52 2.79 2.57
C LEU A 141 29.22 4.16 2.38
N HIS A 142 30.15 4.47 3.29
CA HIS A 142 31.45 4.97 2.87
C HIS A 142 32.43 3.79 2.85
N GLY A 143 32.66 3.25 1.65
CA GLY A 143 33.48 2.06 1.42
C GLY A 143 33.72 1.78 -0.06
N ARG A 144 34.16 2.82 -0.78
CA ARG A 144 34.83 2.84 -2.10
C ARG A 144 34.18 2.10 -3.27
N GLY A 145 33.55 2.87 -4.16
CA GLY A 145 33.36 2.51 -5.56
C GLY A 145 32.21 3.25 -6.25
N SER A 146 32.47 4.50 -6.65
CA SER A 146 31.69 5.29 -7.63
C SER A 146 30.25 5.70 -7.28
N ASP A 147 30.04 7.02 -7.28
CA ASP A 147 28.78 7.75 -7.14
C ASP A 147 27.60 7.13 -7.91
N ARG A 148 26.47 6.88 -7.22
CA ARG A 148 25.08 6.88 -7.77
C ARG A 148 23.94 6.53 -6.78
N SER A 149 24.17 6.37 -5.47
CA SER A 149 23.13 5.89 -4.54
C SER A 149 22.38 6.97 -3.75
N GLY A 150 22.73 8.26 -3.87
CA GLY A 150 22.12 9.35 -3.08
C GLY A 150 20.77 9.88 -3.57
N VAL A 151 20.33 9.51 -4.78
CA VAL A 151 19.20 10.16 -5.47
C VAL A 151 17.87 9.40 -5.31
N ALA A 152 17.90 8.09 -5.01
CA ALA A 152 16.70 7.26 -5.03
C ALA A 152 15.74 7.49 -3.84
N HIS A 153 16.28 7.77 -2.65
CA HIS A 153 15.48 7.88 -1.42
C HIS A 153 14.65 9.15 -1.33
N GLN A 154 15.25 10.29 -1.69
CA GLN A 154 14.58 11.59 -1.62
C GLN A 154 13.50 11.72 -2.71
N ASN A 155 13.68 11.02 -3.83
CA ASN A 155 12.72 11.05 -4.93
C ASN A 155 11.46 10.22 -4.65
N LEU A 156 11.56 9.08 -3.94
CA LEU A 156 10.44 8.16 -3.77
C LEU A 156 9.33 8.72 -2.86
N GLU A 157 9.71 9.31 -1.71
CA GLU A 157 8.78 9.94 -0.76
C GLU A 157 8.11 11.17 -1.38
N THR A 158 8.88 12.00 -2.07
CA THR A 158 8.37 13.21 -2.75
C THR A 158 7.46 12.87 -3.94
N PHE A 159 7.66 11.72 -4.58
CA PHE A 159 6.94 11.30 -5.79
C PHE A 159 5.52 10.78 -5.52
N LEU A 160 5.27 10.08 -4.42
CA LEU A 160 3.91 9.69 -4.05
C LEU A 160 3.11 10.86 -3.51
N ASP A 161 3.76 11.70 -2.70
CA ASP A 161 3.17 12.90 -2.13
C ASP A 161 2.59 13.84 -3.20
N SER A 162 3.32 14.08 -4.29
CA SER A 162 2.85 14.97 -5.35
C SER A 162 1.60 14.46 -6.09
N ARG A 163 1.35 13.14 -6.12
CA ARG A 163 0.32 12.52 -6.98
C ARG A 163 -0.97 12.15 -6.26
N LEU A 164 -0.87 11.71 -5.01
CA LEU A 164 -2.04 11.39 -4.20
C LEU A 164 -2.69 12.69 -3.71
N LEU A 165 -4.00 12.80 -3.95
CA LEU A 165 -4.83 13.83 -3.38
C LEU A 165 -5.26 13.44 -1.96
N ILE A 166 -5.70 12.19 -1.78
CA ILE A 166 -6.02 11.62 -0.49
C ILE A 166 -5.77 10.12 -0.48
N LEU A 167 -5.37 9.58 0.66
CA LEU A 167 -5.28 8.16 0.95
C LEU A 167 -5.89 7.91 2.34
N SER A 168 -6.97 7.14 2.36
CA SER A 168 -7.62 6.65 3.57
C SER A 168 -7.26 5.19 3.78
N VAL A 169 -6.84 4.85 4.99
CA VAL A 169 -6.52 3.49 5.41
C VAL A 169 -7.40 3.18 6.61
N ARG A 170 -8.34 2.26 6.45
CA ARG A 170 -9.19 1.75 7.54
C ARG A 170 -8.63 0.43 8.04
N LEU A 171 -8.58 0.28 9.36
CA LEU A 171 -8.06 -0.91 10.04
C LEU A 171 -9.03 -1.32 11.13
N ASP A 172 -9.21 -2.62 11.30
CA ASP A 172 -9.98 -3.13 12.43
C ASP A 172 -9.12 -3.17 13.70
N PRO A 173 -9.45 -2.37 14.73
CA PRO A 173 -8.73 -2.35 16.00
C PRO A 173 -9.35 -3.31 17.04
N ASP A 174 -10.37 -4.10 16.68
CA ASP A 174 -11.13 -4.93 17.63
C ASP A 174 -10.20 -5.87 18.41
N PRO A 175 -10.06 -5.71 19.74
CA PRO A 175 -9.20 -6.55 20.57
C PRO A 175 -9.66 -8.00 20.66
N LEU A 176 -10.93 -8.30 20.38
CA LEU A 176 -11.42 -9.68 20.30
C LEU A 176 -10.85 -10.39 19.07
N ARG A 177 -10.49 -9.65 18.02
CA ARG A 177 -9.86 -10.15 16.80
C ARG A 177 -8.33 -10.05 16.91
N LEU A 178 -7.81 -8.91 17.38
CA LEU A 178 -6.40 -8.65 17.68
C LEU A 178 -6.14 -8.83 19.17
N GLN A 179 -5.71 -10.04 19.55
CA GLN A 179 -5.72 -10.58 20.93
C GLN A 179 -5.04 -9.73 22.04
N ASP A 180 -4.32 -8.65 21.74
CA ASP A 180 -3.75 -7.76 22.74
C ASP A 180 -3.44 -6.33 22.22
N HIS A 181 -3.40 -5.36 23.15
CA HIS A 181 -3.13 -3.95 22.88
C HIS A 181 -1.81 -3.70 22.13
N ARG A 182 -0.74 -4.46 22.42
CA ARG A 182 0.56 -4.26 21.76
C ARG A 182 0.51 -4.68 20.30
N SER A 183 -0.29 -5.69 19.98
CA SER A 183 -0.54 -6.12 18.60
C SER A 183 -1.31 -5.05 17.81
N ILE A 184 -2.36 -4.46 18.40
CA ILE A 184 -3.10 -3.34 17.80
C ILE A 184 -2.17 -2.15 17.55
N GLU A 185 -1.43 -1.73 18.58
CA GLU A 185 -0.48 -0.62 18.49
C GLU A 185 0.63 -0.90 17.45
N SER A 186 1.13 -2.14 17.37
CA SER A 186 2.07 -2.58 16.33
C SER A 186 1.53 -2.30 14.94
N ARG A 187 0.31 -2.76 14.70
CA ARG A 187 -0.34 -2.73 13.39
C ARG A 187 -0.60 -1.28 13.00
N MET A 188 -1.18 -0.49 13.90
CA MET A 188 -1.38 0.95 13.70
C MET A 188 -0.07 1.66 13.33
N ASN A 189 1.01 1.39 14.06
CA ASN A 189 2.32 1.99 13.78
C ASN A 189 2.88 1.58 12.42
N GLN A 190 2.75 0.31 12.03
CA GLN A 190 3.19 -0.17 10.72
C GLN A 190 2.46 0.53 9.57
N TRP A 191 1.13 0.66 9.64
CA TRP A 191 0.34 1.34 8.62
C TRP A 191 0.55 2.86 8.62
N ASN A 192 0.81 3.46 9.78
CA ASN A 192 1.15 4.87 9.89
C ASN A 192 2.50 5.21 9.23
N LEU A 193 3.36 4.22 8.92
CA LEU A 193 4.57 4.45 8.12
C LEU A 193 4.24 4.94 6.70
N LEU A 194 3.09 4.57 6.14
CA LEU A 194 2.65 5.08 4.82
C LEU A 194 2.44 6.58 4.81
N LYS A 195 2.16 7.20 5.97
CA LYS A 195 2.09 8.65 6.14
C LYS A 195 3.41 9.35 5.78
N ARG A 196 4.55 8.65 5.79
CA ARG A 196 5.84 9.24 5.37
C ARG A 196 5.94 9.37 3.86
N CYS A 197 5.16 8.59 3.12
CA CYS A 197 5.17 8.57 1.66
C CYS A 197 4.09 9.46 1.05
N VAL A 198 3.28 10.15 1.87
CA VAL A 198 2.15 10.99 1.45
C VAL A 198 2.10 12.21 2.36
N ALA A 199 1.80 13.42 1.87
CA ALA A 199 1.68 14.58 2.76
C ALA A 199 0.73 14.30 3.92
N ALA A 200 1.11 14.79 5.10
CA ALA A 200 0.40 14.52 6.34
C ALA A 200 -1.08 14.93 6.33
N ASN A 201 -1.47 15.92 5.54
CA ASN A 201 -2.86 16.37 5.40
C ASN A 201 -3.68 15.57 4.37
N ARG A 202 -3.04 14.65 3.64
CA ARG A 202 -3.65 13.80 2.61
C ARG A 202 -3.73 12.33 3.04
N PHE A 203 -3.19 11.99 4.21
CA PHE A 203 -3.24 10.64 4.75
C PHE A 203 -4.18 10.55 5.96
N ARG A 204 -5.09 9.58 5.95
CA ARG A 204 -6.01 9.30 7.05
C ARG A 204 -5.86 7.84 7.47
N LEU A 205 -5.48 7.60 8.71
CA LEU A 205 -5.51 6.28 9.32
C LEU A 205 -6.70 6.21 10.28
N ILE A 206 -7.64 5.31 10.00
CA ILE A 206 -8.95 5.26 10.65
C ILE A 206 -9.08 3.89 11.32
N PRO A 207 -9.08 3.82 12.67
CA PRO A 207 -9.52 2.64 13.39
C PRO A 207 -11.02 2.47 13.17
N ASP A 208 -11.43 1.30 12.73
CA ASP A 208 -12.81 1.01 12.32
C ASP A 208 -13.24 -0.40 12.69
N SER A 209 -13.98 -0.52 13.79
CA SER A 209 -14.54 -1.79 14.27
C SER A 209 -15.79 -2.24 13.49
N THR A 210 -16.25 -1.46 12.51
CA THR A 210 -17.39 -1.79 11.66
C THR A 210 -16.98 -2.47 10.35
N LEU A 211 -15.69 -2.73 10.15
CA LEU A 211 -15.22 -3.47 8.99
C LEU A 211 -15.88 -4.86 8.94
N PRO A 212 -16.32 -5.32 7.76
CA PRO A 212 -16.97 -6.61 7.57
C PRO A 212 -16.14 -7.77 8.16
N LEU A 213 -16.83 -8.82 8.61
CA LEU A 213 -16.26 -10.05 9.14
C LEU A 213 -15.82 -10.99 8.01
#